data_AF-A0A9Q3E8I8-F1
#
_entry.id   AF-A0A9Q3E8I8-F1
#
_cell.length_a   1.000
_cell.length_b   1.000
_cell.length_c   1.000
_cell.angle_alpha   90.00
_cell.angle_beta   90.00
_cell.angle_gamma   90.00
#
_symmetry.space_group_name_H-M   'P 1'
#
loop_
_entity.id
_entity.type
_entity.pdbx_description
1 polymer ?
#
loop_
_entity_poly.entity_id
_entity_poly.type
_entity_poly.pdbx_seq_one_letter_code
_entity_poly.pdbx_strand_id
1 'polypeptide(L)'
;MYGIHLHNNKDRYFTIRDNTNLKFAFLTFRRQTTVNKVAPVSLELDKLESEQLIEPDVSLHPTDEQENELPTLLYGHKEAFESDKETLGEMVGHEVDIILSIERPYPPLFRKPAYPESPKSREAL
;
A
#
# COMPACT_ATOMS: atom_id res chain seq x y z
N MET A 1 -15.47 26.00 22.38
CA MET A 1 -14.86 26.79 21.28
C MET A 1 -13.35 26.64 21.43
N TYR A 2 -12.67 26.00 20.48
CA TYR A 2 -11.22 25.79 20.58
C TYR A 2 -10.50 27.00 19.98
N GLY A 3 -9.91 27.84 20.83
CA GLY A 3 -9.06 28.96 20.42
C GLY A 3 -7.60 28.53 20.31
N ILE A 4 -6.91 28.99 19.26
CA ILE A 4 -5.46 28.80 19.07
C ILE A 4 -4.80 30.15 19.30
N HIS A 5 -3.82 30.20 20.22
CA HIS A 5 -3.11 31.42 20.54
C HIS A 5 -1.65 31.30 20.10
N LEU A 6 -1.25 32.15 19.16
CA LEU A 6 0.12 32.21 18.64
C LEU A 6 0.96 33.16 19.49
N HIS A 7 2.14 32.73 19.92
CA HIS A 7 3.06 33.53 20.73
C HIS A 7 4.38 33.72 19.99
N ASN A 8 4.76 34.98 19.76
CA ASN A 8 5.91 35.37 18.94
C ASN A 8 6.97 36.07 19.79
N ASN A 9 7.53 35.33 20.75
CA ASN A 9 8.69 35.76 21.55
C ASN A 9 9.99 35.12 21.01
N LYS A 10 11.08 35.13 21.79
CA LYS A 10 12.39 34.56 21.43
C LYS A 10 12.30 33.16 20.78
N ASP A 11 11.36 32.34 21.24
CA ASP A 11 10.96 31.09 20.58
C ASP A 11 9.47 31.13 20.21
N ARG A 12 9.16 30.84 18.94
CA ARG A 12 7.77 30.81 18.43
C ARG A 12 7.06 29.52 18.83
N TYR A 13 5.94 29.63 19.53
CA TYR A 13 5.09 28.51 19.91
C TYR A 13 3.61 28.89 19.86
N PHE A 14 2.73 27.89 19.90
CA PHE A 14 1.29 28.11 20.03
C PHE A 14 0.70 27.27 21.16
N THR A 15 -0.43 27.71 21.71
CA THR A 15 -1.21 26.99 22.71
C THR A 15 -2.63 26.77 22.20
N ILE A 16 -3.26 25.69 22.64
CA ILE A 16 -4.65 25.35 22.29
C ILE A 16 -5.47 25.42 23.57
N ARG A 17 -6.65 26.06 23.52
CA ARG A 17 -7.61 26.13 24.64
C ARG A 17 -7.05 26.87 25.87
N ASP A 18 -6.32 27.97 25.65
CA ASP A 18 -5.73 28.84 26.68
C ASP A 18 -4.81 28.14 27.70
N ASN A 19 -4.37 26.90 27.43
CA ASN A 19 -3.52 26.17 28.35
C ASN A 19 -2.06 26.63 28.20
N THR A 20 -1.62 27.54 29.06
CA THR A 20 -0.26 28.09 29.05
C THR A 20 0.82 27.07 29.44
N ASN A 21 0.43 25.93 30.01
CA ASN A 21 1.36 24.87 30.42
C ASN A 21 1.74 23.95 29.25
N LEU A 22 0.91 23.87 28.21
CA LEU A 22 1.13 23.03 27.03
C LEU A 22 1.48 23.91 25.82
N LYS A 23 2.78 24.05 25.57
CA LYS A 23 3.34 24.83 24.46
C LYS A 23 3.73 23.90 23.32
N PHE A 24 3.22 24.17 22.12
CA PHE A 24 3.56 23.42 20.92
C PHE A 24 4.50 24.25 20.04
N ALA A 25 5.66 23.68 19.71
CA ALA A 25 6.61 24.29 18.81
C ALA A 25 6.22 24.02 17.35
N PHE A 26 6.57 24.95 16.45
CA PHE A 26 6.49 24.69 15.02
C PHE A 26 7.63 23.74 14.65
N LEU A 27 7.30 22.61 14.00
CA LEU A 27 8.28 21.70 13.41
C LEU A 27 9.09 22.47 12.37
N THR A 28 10.24 22.98 12.79
CA THR A 28 11.16 23.67 11.88
C THR A 28 12.02 22.60 11.27
N PHE A 29 11.68 22.16 10.06
CA PHE A 29 12.45 21.14 9.33
C PHE A 29 13.80 21.74 8.88
N ARG A 30 14.70 21.97 9.83
CA ARG A 30 16.11 22.18 9.52
C ARG A 30 16.73 20.82 9.26
N ARG A 31 16.83 20.46 7.97
CA ARG A 31 17.74 19.41 7.50
C ARG A 31 19.15 19.78 7.94
N GLN A 32 19.60 19.23 9.06
CA GLN A 32 21.01 19.06 9.40
C GLN A 32 21.08 18.23 10.68
N THR A 33 21.14 16.91 10.53
CA THR A 33 21.85 16.02 11.46
C THR A 33 22.29 14.78 10.70
N THR A 34 23.58 14.52 10.80
CA THR A 34 24.30 13.32 10.41
C THR A 34 23.62 12.07 10.96
N VAL A 35 22.84 11.39 10.12
CA VAL A 35 22.39 10.03 10.38
C VAL A 35 23.40 9.14 9.65
N ASN A 36 24.08 8.26 10.38
CA ASN A 36 24.79 7.14 9.77
C ASN A 36 23.86 6.53 8.74
N LYS A 37 24.31 6.44 7.48
CA LYS A 37 23.56 5.79 6.39
C LYS A 37 23.33 4.32 6.77
N VAL A 38 22.34 4.03 7.59
CA VAL A 38 21.70 2.72 7.58
C VAL A 38 20.94 2.71 6.26
N ALA A 39 21.32 1.79 5.39
CA ALA A 39 20.87 1.75 4.02
C ALA A 39 19.32 1.79 3.98
N PRO A 40 18.70 2.54 3.05
CA PRO A 40 17.25 2.64 2.94
C PRO A 40 16.52 1.28 2.86
N VAL A 41 17.26 0.23 2.47
CA VAL A 41 16.82 -1.17 2.41
C VAL A 41 16.39 -1.72 3.77
N SER A 42 17.05 -1.40 4.87
CA SER A 42 16.70 -1.99 6.18
C SER A 42 15.34 -1.52 6.67
N LEU A 43 15.03 -0.23 6.46
CA LEU A 43 13.75 0.36 6.87
C LEU A 43 12.56 -0.15 6.07
N GLU A 44 12.78 -0.66 4.84
CA GLU A 44 11.73 -1.27 4.03
C GLU A 44 11.51 -2.74 4.39
N LEU A 45 12.59 -3.46 4.75
CA LEU A 45 12.53 -4.82 5.29
C LEU A 45 11.77 -4.86 6.63
N ASP A 46 12.10 -3.97 7.56
CA ASP A 46 11.43 -3.90 8.87
C ASP A 46 9.91 -3.67 8.71
N LYS A 47 9.52 -2.86 7.71
CA LYS A 47 8.11 -2.63 7.38
C LYS A 47 7.45 -3.87 6.80
N LEU A 48 8.11 -4.54 5.85
CA LEU A 48 7.63 -5.78 5.23
C LEU A 48 7.34 -6.85 6.30
N GLU A 49 8.26 -7.03 7.24
CA GLU A 49 8.10 -7.96 8.36
C GLU A 49 6.91 -7.59 9.25
N SER A 50 6.78 -6.31 9.62
CA SER A 50 5.73 -5.87 10.54
C SER A 50 4.32 -5.76 9.91
N GLU A 51 4.22 -5.52 8.61
CA GLU A 51 2.95 -5.24 7.92
C GLU A 51 2.43 -6.43 7.11
N GLN A 52 3.31 -7.24 6.52
CA GLN A 52 2.91 -8.28 5.55
C GLN A 52 3.17 -9.72 6.02
N LEU A 53 4.07 -9.94 6.98
CA LEU A 53 4.44 -11.28 7.47
C LEU A 53 3.80 -11.63 8.83
N ILE A 54 2.65 -11.03 9.14
CA ILE A 54 2.11 -10.97 10.50
C ILE A 54 1.78 -12.36 11.05
N GLU A 55 1.23 -13.30 10.26
CA GLU A 55 1.02 -14.68 10.71
C GLU A 55 1.03 -15.68 9.53
N PRO A 56 1.81 -16.78 9.58
CA PRO A 56 1.74 -17.83 8.58
C PRO A 56 0.46 -18.67 8.78
N ASP A 57 -0.38 -18.71 7.75
CA ASP A 57 -1.61 -19.55 7.73
C ASP A 57 -1.30 -21.06 7.65
N VAL A 58 -0.03 -21.41 7.44
CA VAL A 58 0.46 -22.78 7.28
C VAL A 58 1.29 -23.15 8.51
N SER A 59 1.05 -24.35 9.08
CA SER A 59 1.77 -24.89 10.24
C SER A 59 3.22 -25.31 9.93
N LEU A 60 3.92 -24.56 9.08
CA LEU A 60 5.35 -24.71 8.88
C LEU A 60 6.05 -24.04 10.06
N HIS A 61 6.85 -24.80 10.78
CA HIS A 61 7.80 -24.27 11.74
C HIS A 61 9.15 -24.15 11.03
N PRO A 62 9.47 -23.00 10.41
CA PRO A 62 10.81 -22.75 9.89
C PRO A 62 11.84 -22.82 11.02
N THR A 63 13.06 -23.22 10.67
CA THR A 63 14.21 -23.08 11.58
C THR A 63 14.54 -21.60 11.76
N ASP A 64 15.12 -21.20 12.89
CA ASP A 64 15.55 -19.81 13.16
C ASP A 64 16.37 -19.20 12.00
N GLU A 65 17.20 -20.01 11.34
CA GLU A 65 17.98 -19.57 10.17
C GLU A 65 17.08 -19.21 8.97
N GLN A 66 16.02 -19.98 8.74
CA GLN A 66 15.07 -19.78 7.65
C GLN A 66 14.16 -18.58 7.90
N GLU A 67 13.75 -18.35 9.16
CA GLU A 67 12.99 -17.16 9.54
C GLU A 67 13.75 -15.87 9.25
N ASN A 68 15.07 -15.86 9.47
CA ASN A 68 15.91 -14.70 9.21
C ASN A 68 16.23 -14.51 7.72
N GLU A 69 16.29 -15.59 6.93
CA GLU A 69 16.58 -15.52 5.49
C GLU A 69 15.35 -15.13 4.66
N LEU A 70 14.16 -15.56 5.06
CA LEU A 70 12.92 -15.40 4.31
C LEU A 70 12.59 -13.93 3.94
N PRO A 71 12.63 -12.94 4.86
CA PRO A 71 12.31 -11.55 4.53
C PRO A 71 13.27 -10.98 3.49
N THR A 72 14.56 -11.34 3.58
CA THR A 72 15.59 -10.91 2.65
C THR A 72 15.32 -11.45 1.24
N LEU A 73 14.93 -12.73 1.15
CA LEU A 73 14.62 -13.40 -0.11
C LEU A 73 13.34 -12.83 -0.74
N LEU A 74 12.29 -12.65 0.05
CA LEU A 74 11.02 -12.07 -0.42
C LEU A 74 11.20 -10.65 -0.93
N TYR A 75 11.96 -9.83 -0.20
CA TYR A 75 12.26 -8.47 -0.62
C TYR A 75 13.11 -8.42 -1.90
N GLY A 76 14.08 -9.33 -2.05
CA GLY A 76 14.89 -9.47 -3.26
C GLY A 76 14.08 -9.80 -4.51
N HIS A 77 12.93 -10.44 -4.34
CA HIS A 77 12.01 -10.84 -5.41
C HIS A 77 10.66 -10.12 -5.35
N LYS A 78 10.57 -8.96 -4.69
CA LYS A 78 9.30 -8.25 -4.47
C LYS A 78 8.50 -7.96 -5.74
N GLU A 79 9.17 -7.72 -6.87
CA GLU A 79 8.55 -7.45 -8.17
C GLU A 79 7.87 -8.68 -8.81
N ALA A 80 8.17 -9.89 -8.32
CA ALA A 80 7.52 -11.11 -8.77
C ALA A 80 6.20 -11.38 -8.06
N PHE A 81 5.90 -10.62 -7.00
CA PHE A 81 4.68 -10.75 -6.20
C PHE A 81 3.71 -9.61 -6.51
N GLU A 82 2.43 -9.90 -6.44
CA GLU A 82 1.38 -8.88 -6.55
C GLU A 82 1.36 -8.01 -5.29
N SER A 83 1.21 -6.70 -5.49
CA SER A 83 1.09 -5.71 -4.42
C SER A 83 -0.19 -4.90 -4.61
N ASP A 84 -0.69 -4.27 -3.54
CA ASP A 84 -1.85 -3.37 -3.60
C ASP A 84 -1.74 -2.26 -4.67
N LYS A 85 -0.50 -1.94 -5.08
CA LYS A 85 -0.21 -0.92 -6.09
C LYS A 85 0.01 -1.49 -7.48
N GLU A 86 0.40 -2.75 -7.60
CA GLU A 86 0.80 -3.41 -8.85
C GLU A 86 0.13 -4.78 -8.90
N THR A 87 -1.02 -4.83 -9.57
CA THR A 87 -1.81 -6.06 -9.70
C THR A 87 -1.19 -7.02 -10.72
N LEU A 88 -1.41 -8.31 -10.49
CA LEU A 88 -0.96 -9.38 -11.40
C LEU A 88 -1.62 -9.19 -12.79
N GLY A 89 -0.81 -8.85 -13.80
CA GLY A 89 -1.26 -8.74 -15.19
C GLY A 89 -1.15 -7.37 -15.84
N GLU A 90 -0.64 -6.34 -15.14
CA GLU A 90 -0.23 -5.06 -15.77
C GLU A 90 1.07 -5.20 -16.59
N MET A 91 1.13 -6.19 -17.48
CA MET A 91 2.26 -6.35 -18.40
C MET A 91 2.14 -5.35 -19.55
N VAL A 92 2.96 -4.30 -19.48
CA VAL A 92 3.11 -3.33 -20.57
C VAL A 92 3.46 -4.06 -21.87
N GLY A 93 2.71 -3.80 -22.94
CA GLY A 93 2.93 -4.38 -24.27
C GLY A 93 2.16 -5.68 -24.59
N HIS A 94 1.37 -6.21 -23.64
CA HIS A 94 0.38 -7.27 -23.91
C HIS A 94 -1.05 -6.72 -24.00
N GLU A 95 -1.17 -5.45 -24.38
CA GLU A 95 -2.47 -4.80 -24.59
C GLU A 95 -3.19 -5.44 -25.78
N VAL A 96 -4.47 -5.76 -25.61
CA VAL A 96 -5.29 -6.34 -26.67
C VAL A 96 -6.20 -5.25 -27.24
N ASP A 97 -5.95 -4.87 -28.49
CA ASP A 97 -6.82 -3.96 -29.24
C ASP A 97 -8.07 -4.71 -29.73
N ILE A 98 -9.16 -4.60 -28.98
CA ILE A 98 -10.46 -5.15 -29.37
C ILE A 98 -11.17 -4.12 -30.26
N ILE A 99 -11.10 -4.31 -31.58
CA ILE A 99 -11.82 -3.48 -32.55
C ILE A 99 -13.20 -4.10 -32.80
N LEU A 100 -14.24 -3.41 -32.35
CA LEU A 100 -15.63 -3.78 -32.65
C LEU A 100 -15.97 -3.36 -34.09
N SER A 101 -15.85 -4.29 -35.04
CA SER A 101 -16.31 -4.04 -36.42
C SER A 101 -17.84 -4.15 -36.49
N ILE A 102 -18.45 -3.19 -37.18
CA ILE A 102 -19.88 -3.21 -37.53
C ILE A 102 -20.10 -3.69 -38.98
N GLU A 103 -19.06 -4.24 -39.60
CA GLU A 103 -19.12 -4.77 -40.95
C GLU A 103 -19.97 -6.04 -40.99
N ARG A 104 -20.96 -6.06 -41.87
CA ARG A 104 -21.80 -7.23 -42.08
C ARG A 104 -21.02 -8.31 -42.85
N PRO A 105 -21.26 -9.62 -42.60
CA PRO A 105 -22.31 -10.17 -41.77
C PRO A 105 -21.73 -11.10 -40.69
N TYR A 106 -21.41 -10.62 -39.48
CA TYR A 106 -21.58 -11.38 -38.23
C TYR A 106 -21.17 -10.57 -36.97
N PRO A 107 -21.86 -10.72 -35.83
CA PRO A 107 -23.31 -10.56 -35.66
C PRO A 107 -23.69 -9.78 -34.36
N PRO A 108 -24.91 -9.21 -34.27
CA PRO A 108 -25.58 -9.19 -32.95
C PRO A 108 -27.06 -9.62 -32.99
N LEU A 109 -27.45 -10.54 -33.89
CA LEU A 109 -28.80 -11.12 -33.93
C LEU A 109 -28.97 -12.42 -33.11
N PHE A 110 -27.89 -12.96 -32.53
CA PHE A 110 -27.91 -14.15 -31.65
C PHE A 110 -27.47 -13.85 -30.21
N ARG A 111 -27.64 -12.62 -29.73
CA ARG A 111 -27.47 -12.36 -28.29
C ARG A 111 -28.65 -12.99 -27.55
N LYS A 112 -28.47 -14.22 -27.08
CA LYS A 112 -29.32 -14.75 -26.01
C LYS A 112 -29.17 -13.82 -24.82
N PRO A 113 -30.26 -13.49 -24.08
CA PRO A 113 -30.09 -12.84 -22.79
C PRO A 113 -29.14 -13.67 -21.94
N ALA A 114 -28.37 -13.00 -21.07
CA ALA A 114 -27.56 -13.70 -20.08
C ALA A 114 -28.45 -14.74 -19.39
N TYR A 115 -27.99 -15.98 -19.32
CA TYR A 115 -28.72 -17.00 -18.59
C TYR A 115 -28.88 -16.52 -17.15
N PRO A 116 -30.06 -16.67 -16.52
CA PRO A 116 -30.23 -16.26 -15.15
C PRO A 116 -29.17 -16.94 -14.28
N GLU A 117 -28.49 -16.14 -13.46
CA GLU A 117 -27.47 -16.64 -12.55
C GLU A 117 -28.06 -17.67 -11.60
N SER A 118 -27.29 -18.70 -11.29
CA SER A 118 -27.70 -19.66 -10.27
C SER A 118 -27.76 -18.96 -8.90
N PRO A 119 -28.67 -19.37 -7.99
CA PRO A 119 -28.74 -18.79 -6.65
C PRO A 119 -27.38 -18.79 -5.92
N LYS A 120 -26.60 -19.86 -6.11
CA LYS A 120 -25.26 -20.02 -5.55
C LYS A 120 -24.25 -19.04 -6.13
N SER A 121 -24.33 -18.74 -7.42
CA SER A 121 -23.48 -17.73 -8.06
C SER A 121 -23.79 -16.33 -7.55
N ARG A 122 -25.08 -16.04 -7.30
CA ARG A 122 -25.54 -14.75 -6.80
C ARG A 122 -25.16 -14.45 -5.34
N GLU A 123 -24.85 -15.49 -4.56
CA GLU A 123 -24.36 -15.38 -3.18
C GLU A 123 -22.83 -15.19 -3.10
N ALA A 124 -22.10 -15.48 -4.17
CA ALA A 124 -20.64 -15.45 -4.23
C ALA A 124 -20.07 -14.17 -4.88
N LEU A 125 -20.95 -13.31 -5.40
CA LEU A 125 -20.65 -11.95 -5.89
C LEU A 125 -20.81 -10.95 -4.75
#